data_AF-A0A955ED23-F1
#
_entry.id   AF-A0A955ED23-F1
#
_cell.length_a   1.000
_cell.length_b   1.000
_cell.length_c   1.000
_cell.angle_alpha   90.00
_cell.angle_beta   90.00
_cell.angle_gamma   90.00
#
_symmetry.space_group_name_H-M   'P 1'
#
loop_
_entity.id
_entity.type
_entity.pdbx_description
1 polymer ?
#
loop_
_entity_poly.entity_id
_entity_poly.type
_entity_poly.pdbx_seq_one_letter_code
_entity_poly.pdbx_strand_id
1 'polypeptide(L)'
;MHIYHLVFLSRATSPASDALFESIRNCAERNNTANQITGLLLHCAGYYMEVLEGAARDVADTYARVNNDARHTDIECLYFERSPHRFYPDWSLGVYELMRTGVPVSRNELRRILEPADGVTHYNQMSYGRVVRAFEKFRSLVTGSSFNEANLPSLDDCCPADLAA
;
A
#
# COMPACT_ATOMS: atom_id res chain seq x y z
N MET A 1 -6.35 -17.68 10.81
CA MET A 1 -6.87 -16.56 9.99
C MET A 1 -5.75 -16.10 9.09
N HIS A 2 -5.98 -15.94 7.79
CA HIS A 2 -4.94 -15.54 6.85
C HIS A 2 -4.92 -14.02 6.69
N ILE A 3 -3.73 -13.44 6.52
CA ILE A 3 -3.56 -12.03 6.20
C ILE A 3 -3.65 -11.86 4.69
N TYR A 4 -4.31 -10.80 4.26
CA TYR A 4 -4.40 -10.34 2.89
C TYR A 4 -3.88 -8.93 2.81
N HIS A 5 -3.18 -8.63 1.73
CA HIS A 5 -2.75 -7.28 1.40
C HIS A 5 -3.50 -6.81 0.18
N LEU A 6 -3.99 -5.57 0.23
CA LEU A 6 -4.55 -4.87 -0.91
C LEU A 6 -3.72 -3.62 -1.15
N VAL A 7 -3.31 -3.39 -2.40
CA VAL A 7 -2.66 -2.15 -2.82
C VAL A 7 -3.49 -1.50 -3.89
N PHE A 8 -3.75 -0.21 -3.76
CA PHE A 8 -4.45 0.56 -4.78
C PHE A 8 -3.88 1.96 -4.95
N LEU A 9 -4.11 2.52 -6.13
CA LEU A 9 -3.76 3.88 -6.49
C LEU A 9 -5.04 4.69 -6.73
N SER A 10 -5.01 5.98 -6.43
CA SER A 10 -6.11 6.89 -6.73
C SER A 10 -5.60 8.32 -6.92
N ARG A 11 -6.40 9.18 -7.54
CA ARG A 11 -6.11 10.60 -7.77
C ARG A 11 -6.78 11.46 -6.71
N ALA A 12 -6.01 12.31 -6.03
CA ALA A 12 -6.54 13.25 -5.07
C ALA A 12 -7.43 14.30 -5.75
N THR A 13 -8.55 14.65 -5.10
CA THR A 13 -9.47 15.71 -5.61
C THR A 13 -9.14 17.09 -5.07
N SER A 14 -8.32 17.17 -4.02
CA SER A 14 -7.94 18.39 -3.34
C SER A 14 -6.42 18.46 -3.12
N PRO A 15 -5.83 19.67 -3.04
CA PRO A 15 -4.43 19.82 -2.66
C PRO A 15 -4.14 19.19 -1.30
N ALA A 16 -2.92 18.66 -1.16
CA ALA A 16 -2.42 18.19 0.11
C ALA A 16 -2.41 19.32 1.16
N SER A 17 -2.80 18.98 2.38
CA SER A 17 -2.66 19.83 3.54
C SER A 17 -2.52 18.98 4.80
N ASP A 18 -1.88 19.53 5.83
CA ASP A 18 -1.76 18.86 7.12
C ASP A 18 -3.12 18.51 7.71
N ALA A 19 -4.09 19.41 7.60
CA ALA A 19 -5.46 19.19 8.08
C ALA A 19 -6.16 18.03 7.35
N LEU A 20 -5.94 17.88 6.04
CA LEU A 20 -6.47 16.77 5.26
C LEU A 20 -5.87 15.44 5.71
N PHE A 21 -4.54 15.36 5.85
CA PHE A 21 -3.87 14.15 6.28
C PHE A 21 -4.22 13.77 7.71
N GLU A 22 -4.34 14.74 8.60
CA GLU A 22 -4.77 14.51 9.98
C GLU A 22 -6.21 13.99 10.04
N SER A 23 -7.10 14.53 9.21
CA SER A 23 -8.47 14.00 9.06
C SER A 23 -8.48 12.54 8.57
N ILE A 24 -7.61 12.18 7.62
CA ILE A 24 -7.44 10.81 7.16
C ILE A 24 -6.95 9.91 8.29
N ARG A 25 -5.89 10.30 9.02
CA ARG A 25 -5.35 9.55 10.17
C ARG A 25 -6.42 9.29 11.22
N ASN A 26 -7.17 10.31 11.61
CA ASN A 26 -8.22 10.17 12.63
C ASN A 26 -9.36 9.24 12.19
N CYS A 27 -9.74 9.28 10.91
CA CYS A 27 -10.71 8.34 10.36
C CYS A 27 -10.15 6.91 10.31
N ALA A 28 -8.89 6.75 9.92
CA ALA A 28 -8.24 5.45 9.87
C ALA A 28 -8.09 4.86 11.28
N GLU A 29 -7.61 5.62 12.25
CA GLU A 29 -7.45 5.16 13.63
C GLU A 29 -8.76 4.60 14.20
N ARG A 30 -9.89 5.30 14.00
CA ARG A 30 -11.19 4.81 14.50
C ARG A 30 -11.66 3.55 13.78
N ASN A 31 -11.61 3.52 12.45
CA ASN A 31 -12.22 2.46 11.67
C ASN A 31 -11.30 1.23 11.52
N ASN A 32 -10.02 1.46 11.29
CA ASN A 32 -9.04 0.41 11.04
C ASN A 32 -8.74 -0.35 12.32
N THR A 33 -8.62 0.33 13.46
CA THR A 33 -8.44 -0.35 14.77
C THR A 33 -9.63 -1.26 15.10
N ALA A 34 -10.87 -0.83 14.82
CA ALA A 34 -12.05 -1.66 15.02
C ALA A 34 -12.10 -2.91 14.11
N ASN A 35 -11.55 -2.79 12.89
CA ASN A 35 -11.53 -3.87 11.89
C ASN A 35 -10.19 -4.62 11.82
N GLN A 36 -9.27 -4.36 12.75
CA GLN A 36 -7.91 -4.90 12.76
C GLN A 36 -7.17 -4.71 11.41
N ILE A 37 -7.35 -3.54 10.80
CA ILE A 37 -6.66 -3.15 9.56
C ILE A 37 -5.40 -2.38 9.93
N THR A 38 -4.32 -2.68 9.23
CA THR A 38 -3.08 -1.90 9.26
C THR A 38 -2.70 -1.46 7.86
N GLY A 39 -1.79 -0.50 7.74
CA GLY A 39 -1.41 -0.05 6.42
C GLY A 39 -0.56 1.20 6.35
N LEU A 40 -0.36 1.64 5.12
CA LEU A 40 0.42 2.81 4.75
C LEU A 40 -0.28 3.54 3.59
N LEU A 41 -0.45 4.85 3.74
CA LEU A 41 -0.92 5.77 2.72
C LEU A 41 0.20 6.74 2.35
N LEU A 42 0.58 6.73 1.09
CA LEU A 42 1.54 7.66 0.51
C LEU A 42 0.80 8.66 -0.37
N HIS A 43 1.08 9.94 -0.18
CA HIS A 43 0.66 11.01 -1.08
C HIS A 43 1.87 11.57 -1.82
N CYS A 44 1.80 11.61 -3.15
CA CYS A 44 2.81 12.26 -3.98
C CYS A 44 2.22 12.75 -5.29
N ALA A 45 2.57 13.98 -5.69
CA ALA A 45 2.20 14.57 -6.98
C ALA A 45 0.70 14.47 -7.34
N GLY A 46 -0.19 14.60 -6.34
CA GLY A 46 -1.65 14.53 -6.52
C GLY A 46 -2.23 13.12 -6.60
N TYR A 47 -1.44 12.09 -6.25
CA TYR A 47 -1.88 10.71 -6.18
C TYR A 47 -1.74 10.15 -4.77
N TYR A 48 -2.67 9.27 -4.42
CA TYR A 48 -2.61 8.42 -3.25
C TYR A 48 -2.26 7.00 -3.65
N MET A 49 -1.34 6.39 -2.93
CA MET A 49 -1.08 4.96 -2.96
C MET A 49 -1.28 4.41 -1.56
N GLU A 50 -2.18 3.44 -1.43
CA GLU A 50 -2.55 2.89 -0.13
C GLU A 50 -2.37 1.38 -0.11
N VAL A 51 -1.80 0.93 1.00
CA VAL A 51 -1.66 -0.47 1.38
C VAL A 51 -2.60 -0.74 2.53
N LEU A 52 -3.43 -1.77 2.41
CA LEU A 52 -4.29 -2.29 3.47
C LEU A 52 -3.91 -3.73 3.79
N GLU A 53 -3.83 -4.06 5.07
CA GLU A 53 -3.46 -5.39 5.55
C GLU A 53 -4.50 -5.87 6.58
N GLY A 54 -4.96 -7.10 6.47
CA GLY A 54 -5.95 -7.66 7.40
C GLY A 54 -6.57 -8.95 6.92
N ALA A 55 -7.68 -9.37 7.50
CA ALA A 55 -8.43 -10.49 6.94
C ALA A 55 -9.10 -10.08 5.62
N ALA A 56 -9.29 -11.01 4.69
CA ALA A 56 -9.82 -10.72 3.36
C ALA A 56 -11.13 -9.89 3.39
N ARG A 57 -12.05 -10.24 4.29
CA ARG A 57 -13.32 -9.53 4.45
C ARG A 57 -13.11 -8.10 4.95
N ASP A 58 -12.33 -7.92 6.01
CA ASP A 58 -12.12 -6.60 6.62
C ASP A 58 -11.37 -5.65 5.68
N VAL A 59 -10.44 -6.19 4.88
CA VAL A 59 -9.74 -5.47 3.81
C VAL A 59 -10.72 -5.06 2.72
N ALA A 60 -11.57 -5.98 2.24
CA ALA A 60 -12.57 -5.69 1.22
C ALA A 60 -13.60 -4.65 1.69
N ASP A 61 -14.10 -4.77 2.91
CA ASP A 61 -15.07 -3.84 3.50
C ASP A 61 -14.45 -2.44 3.70
N THR A 62 -13.19 -2.39 4.12
CA THR A 62 -12.43 -1.13 4.24
C THR A 62 -12.20 -0.49 2.87
N TYR A 63 -11.77 -1.28 1.89
CA TYR A 63 -11.57 -0.81 0.52
C TYR A 63 -12.87 -0.29 -0.10
N ALA A 64 -14.00 -0.99 0.08
CA ALA A 64 -15.30 -0.54 -0.42
C ALA A 64 -15.74 0.80 0.20
N ARG A 65 -15.47 1.01 1.50
CA ARG A 65 -15.73 2.30 2.16
C ARG A 65 -14.84 3.40 1.61
N VAL A 66 -13.54 3.13 1.48
CA VAL A 66 -12.58 4.09 0.93
C VAL A 66 -12.90 4.42 -0.52
N ASN A 67 -13.37 3.45 -1.32
CA ASN A 67 -13.72 3.67 -2.73
C ASN A 67 -14.85 4.68 -2.95
N ASN A 68 -15.63 5.00 -1.93
CA ASN A 68 -16.70 5.99 -1.97
C ASN A 68 -16.29 7.35 -1.36
N ASP A 69 -15.02 7.53 -1.01
CA ASP A 69 -14.53 8.74 -0.37
C ASP A 69 -14.36 9.89 -1.39
N ALA A 70 -14.97 11.04 -1.14
CA ALA A 70 -14.91 12.18 -2.06
C ALA A 70 -13.51 12.83 -2.17
N ARG A 71 -12.55 12.46 -1.30
CA ARG A 71 -11.18 12.99 -1.30
C ARG A 71 -10.33 12.46 -2.46
N HIS A 72 -10.80 11.43 -3.18
CA HIS A 72 -10.10 10.89 -4.34
C HIS A 72 -11.05 10.38 -5.45
N THR A 73 -10.47 10.10 -6.61
CA THR A 73 -11.13 9.56 -7.82
C THR A 73 -10.18 8.61 -8.55
N ASP A 74 -10.60 8.04 -9.68
CA ASP A 74 -9.75 7.23 -10.57
C ASP A 74 -9.01 6.11 -9.83
N ILE A 75 -9.77 5.33 -9.05
CA ILE A 75 -9.24 4.30 -8.17
C ILE A 75 -8.91 3.05 -8.99
N GLU A 76 -7.69 2.55 -8.82
CA GLU A 76 -7.16 1.38 -9.51
C GLU A 76 -6.61 0.40 -8.47
N CYS A 77 -7.22 -0.78 -8.37
CA CYS A 77 -6.70 -1.87 -7.53
C CYS A 77 -5.52 -2.54 -8.23
N LEU A 78 -4.36 -2.54 -7.58
CA LEU A 78 -3.08 -2.98 -8.15
C LEU A 78 -2.60 -4.32 -7.58
N TYR A 79 -3.14 -4.74 -6.44
CA TYR A 79 -2.76 -6.00 -5.81
C TYR A 79 -3.83 -6.40 -4.81
N PHE A 80 -4.22 -7.68 -4.79
CA PHE A 80 -5.03 -8.24 -3.71
C PHE A 80 -4.76 -9.74 -3.56
N GLU A 81 -3.90 -10.11 -2.61
CA GLU A 81 -3.55 -11.52 -2.38
C GLU A 81 -3.25 -11.80 -0.91
N ARG A 82 -3.13 -13.09 -0.61
CA ARG A 82 -2.77 -13.59 0.72
C ARG A 82 -1.27 -13.38 0.99
N SER A 83 -0.96 -12.96 2.20
CA SER A 83 0.40 -12.75 2.71
C SER A 83 0.66 -13.59 3.98
N PRO A 84 1.89 -14.06 4.22
CA PRO A 84 2.26 -14.72 5.46
C PRO A 84 2.26 -13.80 6.70
N HIS A 85 2.49 -12.50 6.54
CA HIS A 85 2.57 -11.53 7.65
C HIS A 85 2.20 -10.11 7.20
N ARG A 86 1.99 -9.20 8.16
CA ARG A 86 1.84 -7.75 7.95
C ARG A 86 3.22 -7.09 7.84
N PHE A 87 3.40 -6.18 6.89
CA PHE A 87 4.58 -5.31 6.77
C PHE A 87 4.49 -4.07 7.65
N TYR A 88 3.28 -3.59 7.96
CA TYR A 88 3.06 -2.38 8.76
C TYR A 88 2.23 -2.66 10.03
N PRO A 89 2.59 -3.66 10.86
CA PRO A 89 1.73 -4.11 11.97
C PRO A 89 1.43 -3.04 13.03
N ASP A 90 2.30 -2.02 13.15
CA ASP A 90 2.18 -0.98 14.17
C ASP A 90 1.35 0.24 13.70
N TRP A 91 0.89 0.25 12.45
CA TRP A 91 0.25 1.41 11.85
C TRP A 91 -1.19 1.10 11.46
N SER A 92 -2.17 1.62 12.21
CA SER A 92 -3.58 1.63 11.80
C SER A 92 -3.73 2.22 10.39
N LEU A 93 -3.02 3.32 10.13
CA LEU A 93 -2.61 3.81 8.80
C LEU A 93 -1.49 4.84 8.94
N GLY A 94 -0.28 4.52 8.47
CA GLY A 94 0.79 5.51 8.34
C GLY A 94 0.48 6.45 7.18
N VAL A 95 0.37 7.77 7.39
CA VAL A 95 0.12 8.73 6.29
C VAL A 95 1.38 9.54 6.03
N TYR A 96 1.86 9.62 4.79
CA TYR A 96 3.09 10.34 4.46
C TYR A 96 3.00 11.12 3.14
N GLU A 97 3.47 12.36 3.13
CA GLU A 97 3.61 13.18 1.93
C GLU A 97 5.06 13.14 1.43
N LEU A 98 5.31 12.43 0.33
CA LEU A 98 6.66 12.19 -0.18
C LEU A 98 7.32 13.46 -0.75
N MET A 99 6.54 14.41 -1.27
CA MET A 99 7.11 15.67 -1.76
C MET A 99 7.76 16.49 -0.64
N ARG A 100 7.32 16.32 0.61
CA ARG A 100 7.92 16.98 1.79
C ARG A 100 9.14 16.25 2.33
N THR A 101 9.32 14.98 1.98
CA THR A 101 10.53 14.23 2.36
C THR A 101 11.71 14.53 1.43
N GLY A 102 11.53 15.40 0.42
CA GLY A 102 12.56 15.76 -0.55
C GLY A 102 12.85 14.69 -1.59
N VAL A 103 12.02 13.63 -1.64
CA VAL A 103 12.13 12.57 -2.66
C VAL A 103 11.21 12.91 -3.83
N PRO A 104 11.76 13.26 -5.02
CA PRO A 104 10.95 13.48 -6.21
C PRO A 104 10.48 12.13 -6.74
N VAL A 105 9.24 11.73 -6.42
CA VAL A 105 8.64 10.52 -6.98
C VAL A 105 7.56 10.94 -7.98
N SER A 106 7.76 10.62 -9.26
CA SER A 106 6.72 10.89 -10.27
C SER A 106 5.58 9.86 -10.19
N ARG A 107 4.39 10.19 -10.72
CA ARG A 107 3.28 9.23 -10.87
C ARG A 107 3.75 7.94 -11.57
N ASN A 108 4.53 8.08 -12.64
CA ASN A 108 5.06 6.93 -13.39
C ASN A 108 6.01 6.10 -12.54
N GLU A 109 6.72 6.72 -11.60
CA GLU A 109 7.63 6.02 -10.70
C GLU A 109 6.89 5.28 -9.60
N LEU A 110 5.83 5.87 -9.03
CA LEU A 110 4.88 5.15 -8.17
C LEU A 110 4.27 3.95 -8.91
N ARG A 111 3.83 4.15 -10.15
CA ARG A 111 3.29 3.07 -10.96
C ARG A 111 4.36 2.00 -11.23
N ARG A 112 5.59 2.40 -11.60
CA ARG A 112 6.73 1.49 -11.85
C ARG A 112 7.16 0.67 -10.65
N ILE A 113 6.99 1.17 -9.43
CA ILE A 113 7.23 0.36 -8.23
C ILE A 113 6.30 -0.86 -8.21
N LEU A 114 5.13 -0.75 -8.85
CA LEU A 114 4.11 -1.80 -8.92
C LEU A 114 3.92 -2.40 -10.34
N GLU A 115 4.53 -1.83 -11.39
CA GLU A 115 4.52 -2.41 -12.73
C GLU A 115 5.43 -3.65 -12.77
N PRO A 116 5.00 -4.75 -13.39
CA PRO A 116 5.92 -5.84 -13.66
C PRO A 116 6.98 -5.39 -14.69
N ALA A 117 8.24 -5.81 -14.49
CA ALA A 117 9.41 -5.45 -15.32
C ALA A 117 9.25 -5.80 -16.82
N ASP A 118 8.27 -6.62 -17.12
CA ASP A 118 7.92 -7.23 -18.39
C ASP A 118 6.73 -6.54 -19.09
N GLY A 119 6.21 -5.42 -18.53
CA GLY A 119 5.19 -4.58 -19.19
C GLY A 119 3.77 -5.18 -19.18
N VAL A 120 3.57 -6.32 -18.53
CA VAL A 120 2.27 -7.00 -18.44
C VAL A 120 1.32 -6.22 -17.54
N THR A 121 0.18 -5.78 -18.06
CA THR A 121 -0.77 -4.89 -17.35
C THR A 121 -1.73 -5.64 -16.42
N HIS A 122 -1.40 -6.89 -16.05
CA HIS A 122 -2.23 -7.71 -15.17
C HIS A 122 -1.66 -7.70 -13.76
N TYR A 123 -2.12 -6.73 -12.98
CA TYR A 123 -1.82 -6.48 -11.58
C TYR A 123 -2.14 -7.65 -10.61
N ASN A 124 -2.87 -8.67 -11.07
CA ASN A 124 -3.17 -9.90 -10.33
C ASN A 124 -2.12 -11.03 -10.46
N GLN A 125 -0.88 -10.72 -10.91
CA GLN A 125 0.20 -11.71 -11.06
C GLN A 125 1.58 -11.13 -10.69
N MET A 126 1.64 -10.18 -9.75
CA MET A 126 2.93 -9.77 -9.20
C MET A 126 3.51 -10.92 -8.37
N SER A 127 4.76 -11.32 -8.61
CA SER A 127 5.41 -12.25 -7.69
C SER A 127 5.49 -11.61 -6.30
N TYR A 128 5.16 -12.39 -5.27
CA TYR A 128 5.15 -11.91 -3.88
C TYR A 128 6.47 -11.18 -3.50
N GLY A 129 7.62 -11.63 -4.02
CA GLY A 129 8.90 -10.96 -3.80
C GLY A 129 9.04 -9.56 -4.44
N ARG A 130 8.31 -9.24 -5.51
CA ARG A 130 8.22 -7.86 -6.04
C ARG A 130 7.39 -6.98 -5.12
N VAL A 131 6.29 -7.52 -4.58
CA VAL A 131 5.42 -6.81 -3.62
C VAL A 131 6.20 -6.51 -2.35
N VAL A 132 6.93 -7.49 -1.80
CA VAL A 132 7.81 -7.28 -0.64
C VAL A 132 8.81 -6.15 -0.90
N ARG A 133 9.47 -6.14 -2.06
CA ARG A 133 10.38 -5.05 -2.45
C ARG A 133 9.71 -3.69 -2.51
N ALA A 134 8.51 -3.62 -3.08
CA ALA A 134 7.74 -2.39 -3.12
C ALA A 134 7.41 -1.88 -1.71
N PHE A 135 6.93 -2.75 -0.83
CA PHE A 135 6.53 -2.42 0.55
C PHE A 135 7.72 -1.97 1.38
N GLU A 136 8.85 -2.67 1.28
CA GLU A 136 10.09 -2.28 1.97
C GLU A 136 10.67 -0.97 1.42
N LYS A 137 10.59 -0.73 0.11
CA LYS A 137 10.95 0.55 -0.48
C LYS A 137 10.04 1.67 0.04
N PHE A 138 8.74 1.45 0.13
CA PHE A 138 7.81 2.41 0.75
C PHE A 138 8.16 2.69 2.20
N ARG A 139 8.48 1.65 2.98
CA ARG A 139 8.93 1.79 4.37
C ARG A 139 10.19 2.64 4.46
N SER A 140 11.20 2.35 3.65
CA SER A 140 12.46 3.11 3.59
C SER A 140 12.22 4.59 3.23
N LEU A 141 11.34 4.87 2.27
CA LEU A 141 10.98 6.24 1.87
C LEU A 141 10.37 7.06 3.02
N VAL A 142 9.68 6.41 3.95
CA VAL A 142 8.97 7.10 5.05
C VAL A 142 9.74 7.09 6.38
N THR A 143 10.59 6.10 6.62
CA THR A 143 11.40 6.03 7.86
C THR A 143 12.79 6.64 7.71
N GLY A 144 13.22 6.98 6.48
CA GLY A 144 14.59 7.47 6.21
C GLY A 144 15.67 6.42 6.44
N SER A 145 15.28 5.14 6.61
CA SER A 145 16.20 4.02 6.81
C SER A 145 16.78 3.58 5.47
N SER A 146 18.09 3.27 5.42
CA SER A 146 18.71 2.69 4.23
C SER A 146 18.04 1.36 3.87
N PHE A 147 17.47 1.27 2.67
CA PHE A 147 16.96 0.02 2.12
C PHE A 147 18.12 -0.95 1.87
N ASN A 148 18.13 -2.11 2.53
CA ASN A 148 19.13 -3.16 2.31
C ASN A 148 18.48 -4.33 1.57
N GLU A 149 18.75 -4.45 0.27
CA GLU A 149 18.25 -5.54 -0.57
C GLU A 149 18.65 -6.93 -0.06
N ALA A 150 19.77 -7.05 0.69
CA ALA A 150 20.25 -8.32 1.21
C ALA A 150 19.35 -8.92 2.33
N ASN A 151 18.43 -8.13 2.90
CA ASN A 151 17.49 -8.58 3.93
C ASN A 151 16.12 -8.98 3.35
N LEU A 152 15.93 -8.89 2.03
CA LEU A 152 14.71 -9.33 1.39
C LEU A 152 14.64 -10.87 1.40
N PRO A 153 13.48 -11.48 1.65
CA PRO A 153 13.29 -12.91 1.38
C PRO A 153 13.61 -13.19 -0.09
N SER A 154 14.24 -14.33 -0.37
CA SER A 154 14.64 -14.64 -1.74
C SER A 154 13.39 -14.78 -2.63
N LEU A 155 13.53 -14.49 -3.94
CA LEU A 155 12.42 -14.63 -4.88
C LEU A 155 11.89 -16.08 -4.95
N ASP A 156 12.71 -17.05 -4.58
CA ASP A 156 12.37 -18.47 -4.55
C ASP A 156 11.62 -18.86 -3.25
N ASP A 157 11.76 -18.09 -2.16
CA ASP A 157 10.96 -18.25 -0.93
C ASP A 157 9.52 -17.69 -1.09
N CYS A 158 9.25 -17.02 -2.20
CA CYS A 158 8.02 -16.25 -2.44
C CYS A 158 6.93 -17.05 -3.15
N CYS A 159 7.13 -18.35 -3.41
CA CYS A 159 6.07 -19.24 -3.83
C CYS A 159 5.54 -19.96 -2.59
N PRO A 160 4.36 -19.62 -2.05
CA PRO A 160 3.75 -20.51 -1.10
C PRO A 160 3.23 -21.68 -1.94
N ALA A 161 3.94 -22.80 -1.90
CA ALA A 161 3.42 -24.09 -2.34
C ALA A 161 2.05 -24.40 -1.67
N ASP A 162 1.69 -23.66 -0.61
CA ASP A 162 0.44 -23.77 0.16
C ASP A 162 -0.67 -22.76 -0.22
N LEU A 163 -0.55 -22.00 -1.32
CA LEU A 163 -1.64 -21.14 -1.84
C LEU A 163 -2.51 -21.83 -2.92
N ALA A 164 -2.22 -23.08 -3.27
CA ALA A 164 -2.91 -23.84 -4.32
C ALA A 164 -3.95 -24.85 -3.81
N ALA A 165 -4.51 -24.66 -2.62
CA ALA A 165 -5.56 -25.53 -2.07
C ALA A 165 -6.83 -24.75 -1.70
#